data_AF-A0A966Z055-F1
#
_entry.id   AF-A0A966Z055-F1
#
_cell.length_a   1.000
_cell.length_b   1.000
_cell.length_c   1.000
_cell.angle_alpha   90.00
_cell.angle_beta   90.00
_cell.angle_gamma   90.00
#
_symmetry.space_group_name_H-M   'P 1'
#
loop_
_entity.id
_entity.type
_entity.pdbx_description
1 polymer ?
#
loop_
_entity_poly.entity_id
_entity_poly.type
_entity_poly.pdbx_seq_one_letter_code
_entity_poly.pdbx_strand_id
1 'polypeptide(L)'
;MTLAGRKRLYTTITVAGLVLAFCVGYVLPLDRRLTTFDPWQTGDWLIDFSAGPVRRGLLGEAIFFFVSDGSSAVIVATLLQTSLALLLFLFVGALYLQSDRTPAWIMLVLSPAFLLFLPLDTLANARKELIALTALAGAAYSYRLGRANVGLWLAFPLFLVGVFSHEGLIVTAPAFAFLIWTAIPRRGAWPLLIAYGAATLGSLFLAVLRPGGASAVGTICESWTSRGIDDCSGSLSTLGVPLEVMTNHLWNELFPTYWIYLFPAGLAVIPLFAVR
;
A
#
# COMPACT_ATOMS: atom_id res chain seq x y z
N MET A 1 -2.34 40.31 -2.30
CA MET A 1 -2.33 39.20 -3.30
C MET A 1 -3.76 38.87 -3.69
N THR A 2 -4.10 38.83 -4.98
CA THR A 2 -5.47 38.50 -5.44
C THR A 2 -5.84 37.04 -5.13
N LEU A 3 -7.13 36.72 -5.08
CA LEU A 3 -7.62 35.34 -4.90
C LEU A 3 -7.04 34.40 -5.98
N ALA A 4 -7.00 34.88 -7.23
CA ALA A 4 -6.39 34.17 -8.35
C ALA A 4 -4.88 33.95 -8.14
N GLY A 5 -4.16 34.96 -7.62
CA GLY A 5 -2.75 34.83 -7.27
C GLY A 5 -2.51 33.74 -6.22
N ARG A 6 -3.31 33.69 -5.15
CA ARG A 6 -3.20 32.65 -4.11
C ARG A 6 -3.42 31.24 -4.66
N LYS A 7 -4.47 31.05 -5.46
CA LYS A 7 -4.76 29.74 -6.09
C LYS A 7 -3.61 29.26 -6.99
N ARG A 8 -3.00 30.16 -7.76
CA ARG A 8 -1.82 29.83 -8.59
C ARG A 8 -0.64 29.41 -7.73
N LEU A 9 -0.29 30.21 -6.72
CA LEU A 9 0.83 29.89 -5.81
C LEU A 9 0.65 28.52 -5.15
N TYR A 10 -0.52 28.23 -4.58
CA TYR A 10 -0.80 26.96 -3.91
C TYR A 10 -0.78 25.76 -4.86
N THR A 11 -1.21 25.96 -6.11
CA THR A 11 -1.12 24.92 -7.14
C THR A 11 0.35 24.65 -7.48
N THR A 12 1.13 25.70 -7.73
CA THR A 12 2.55 25.56 -8.07
C THR A 12 3.33 24.87 -6.96
N ILE A 13 3.16 25.30 -5.70
CA ILE A 13 3.84 24.68 -4.55
C ILE A 13 3.49 23.20 -4.43
N THR A 14 2.21 22.85 -4.55
CA THR A 14 1.77 21.46 -4.36
C THR A 14 2.23 20.56 -5.49
N VAL A 15 2.10 21.01 -6.75
CA VAL A 15 2.56 20.22 -7.91
C VAL A 15 4.08 20.07 -7.88
N ALA A 16 4.82 21.13 -7.60
CA ALA A 16 6.28 21.06 -7.46
C ALA A 16 6.68 20.12 -6.32
N GLY A 17 6.00 20.20 -5.16
CA GLY A 17 6.23 19.32 -4.02
C GLY A 17 5.95 17.85 -4.34
N LEU A 18 4.84 17.55 -5.01
CA LEU A 18 4.49 16.19 -5.44
C LEU A 18 5.49 15.62 -6.45
N VAL A 19 5.89 16.42 -7.46
CA VAL A 19 6.89 16.01 -8.44
C VAL A 19 8.24 15.77 -7.76
N LEU A 20 8.68 16.68 -6.89
CA LEU A 20 9.93 16.53 -6.15
C LEU A 20 9.90 15.28 -5.28
N ALA A 21 8.81 15.06 -4.53
CA ALA A 21 8.63 13.89 -3.68
C ALA A 21 8.68 12.58 -4.48
N PHE A 22 8.00 12.51 -5.63
CA PHE A 22 8.07 11.34 -6.51
C PHE A 22 9.48 11.13 -7.06
N CYS A 23 10.13 12.20 -7.54
CA CYS A 23 11.48 12.12 -8.07
C CYS A 23 12.48 11.61 -7.02
N VAL A 24 12.44 12.16 -5.80
CA VAL A 24 13.32 11.77 -4.70
C VAL A 24 13.05 10.33 -4.25
N GLY A 25 11.78 9.95 -4.11
CA GLY A 25 11.42 8.62 -3.60
C GLY A 25 11.60 7.48 -4.61
N TYR A 26 11.45 7.75 -5.91
CA TYR A 26 11.34 6.68 -6.91
C TYR A 26 12.24 6.86 -8.14
N VAL A 27 12.45 8.08 -8.64
CA VAL A 27 13.23 8.29 -9.88
C VAL A 27 14.73 8.30 -9.59
N LEU A 28 15.18 9.09 -8.62
CA LEU A 28 16.60 9.17 -8.25
C LEU A 28 17.17 7.82 -7.78
N PRO A 29 16.48 7.01 -6.95
CA PRO A 29 16.99 5.69 -6.56
C PRO A 29 16.72 4.59 -7.60
N LEU A 30 16.06 4.87 -8.73
CA LEU A 30 15.55 3.84 -9.65
C LEU A 30 16.64 2.89 -10.14
N ASP A 31 17.78 3.42 -10.59
CA ASP A 31 18.90 2.62 -11.11
C ASP A 31 19.42 1.62 -10.08
N ARG A 32 19.64 2.10 -8.84
CA ARG A 32 20.05 1.24 -7.72
C ARG A 32 19.01 0.16 -7.43
N ARG A 33 17.72 0.48 -7.48
CA ARG A 33 16.62 -0.46 -7.18
C ARG A 33 16.37 -1.48 -8.29
N LEU A 34 16.76 -1.17 -9.52
CA LEU A 34 16.70 -2.11 -10.64
C LEU A 34 17.87 -3.11 -10.60
N THR A 35 19.00 -2.73 -9.99
CA THR A 35 20.23 -3.53 -10.00
C THR A 35 20.52 -4.23 -8.68
N THR A 36 19.95 -3.76 -7.58
CA THR A 36 20.21 -4.26 -6.22
C THR A 36 18.95 -4.83 -5.59
N PHE A 37 19.06 -6.04 -5.03
CA PHE A 37 18.02 -6.62 -4.20
C PHE A 37 18.00 -5.94 -2.82
N ASP A 38 16.82 -5.46 -2.41
CA ASP A 38 16.59 -4.96 -1.05
C ASP A 38 15.66 -5.94 -0.30
N PRO A 39 16.09 -6.50 0.86
CA PRO A 39 15.31 -7.52 1.59
C PRO A 39 13.95 -7.05 2.12
N TRP A 40 13.75 -5.74 2.27
CA TRP A 40 12.50 -5.17 2.77
C TRP A 40 11.63 -4.63 1.65
N GLN A 41 12.20 -3.89 0.71
CA GLN A 41 11.44 -3.27 -0.37
C GLN A 41 11.11 -4.26 -1.47
N THR A 42 12.09 -5.04 -1.93
CA THR A 42 11.90 -5.98 -3.04
C THR A 42 11.59 -7.38 -2.52
N GLY A 43 12.28 -7.82 -1.46
CA GLY A 43 12.06 -9.12 -0.85
C GLY A 43 10.61 -9.37 -0.46
N ASP A 44 9.89 -8.35 0.03
CA ASP A 44 8.50 -8.54 0.46
C ASP A 44 7.62 -8.90 -0.75
N TRP A 45 7.89 -8.32 -1.92
CA TRP A 45 7.15 -8.55 -3.17
C TRP A 45 7.41 -9.92 -3.78
N LEU A 46 8.55 -10.55 -3.46
CA LEU A 46 9.00 -11.81 -4.06
C LEU A 46 8.69 -13.04 -3.20
N ILE A 47 8.01 -12.90 -2.05
CA ILE A 47 7.54 -14.05 -1.28
C ILE A 47 6.56 -14.85 -2.16
N ASP A 48 6.80 -16.15 -2.37
CA ASP A 48 6.06 -17.03 -3.28
C ASP A 48 5.36 -18.21 -2.56
N PHE A 49 4.78 -19.15 -3.32
CA PHE A 49 4.11 -20.34 -2.77
C PHE A 49 4.94 -21.63 -2.89
N SER A 50 6.26 -21.55 -2.98
CA SER A 50 7.14 -22.73 -3.03
C SER A 50 6.98 -23.64 -1.79
N ALA A 51 6.71 -23.06 -0.62
CA ALA A 51 6.38 -23.78 0.61
C ALA A 51 4.88 -24.18 0.73
N GLY A 52 4.12 -24.08 -0.37
CA GLY A 52 2.67 -24.08 -0.38
C GLY A 52 2.06 -22.71 -0.10
N PRO A 53 0.71 -22.61 -0.01
CA PRO A 53 0.05 -21.34 0.26
C PRO A 53 0.49 -20.77 1.61
N VAL A 54 1.06 -19.57 1.61
CA VAL A 54 1.47 -18.81 2.79
C VAL A 54 0.86 -17.41 2.76
N ARG A 55 0.66 -16.80 3.93
CA ARG A 55 0.36 -15.36 3.97
C ARG A 55 1.46 -14.61 3.22
N ARG A 56 1.06 -13.65 2.38
CA ARG A 56 1.93 -12.78 1.56
C ARG A 56 2.48 -13.34 0.24
N GLY A 57 2.25 -14.61 -0.07
CA GLY A 57 2.87 -15.28 -1.22
C GLY A 57 2.27 -14.98 -2.61
N LEU A 58 1.07 -14.39 -2.69
CA LEU A 58 0.34 -14.27 -3.96
C LEU A 58 1.10 -13.47 -5.03
N LEU A 59 1.74 -12.36 -4.63
CA LEU A 59 2.40 -11.47 -5.58
C LEU A 59 3.71 -12.05 -6.10
N GLY A 60 4.52 -12.67 -5.23
CA GLY A 60 5.77 -13.29 -5.66
C GLY A 60 5.50 -14.49 -6.55
N GLU A 61 4.47 -15.30 -6.25
CA GLU A 61 4.01 -16.37 -7.13
C GLU A 61 3.65 -15.83 -8.52
N ALA A 62 2.87 -14.75 -8.58
CA ALA A 62 2.49 -14.12 -9.84
C ALA A 62 3.70 -13.57 -10.61
N ILE A 63 4.68 -12.96 -9.93
CA ILE A 63 5.91 -12.46 -10.57
C ILE A 63 6.71 -13.64 -11.13
N PHE A 64 6.97 -14.67 -10.32
CA PHE A 64 7.76 -15.83 -10.74
C PHE A 64 7.09 -16.73 -11.76
N PHE A 65 5.77 -16.59 -11.95
CA PHE A 65 5.05 -17.18 -13.07
C PHE A 65 5.47 -16.57 -14.42
N PHE A 66 5.73 -15.26 -14.47
CA PHE A 66 6.12 -14.55 -15.70
C PHE A 66 7.63 -14.49 -15.93
N VAL A 67 8.43 -14.53 -14.87
CA VAL A 67 9.90 -14.47 -14.95
C VAL A 67 10.53 -15.58 -14.11
N SER A 68 11.48 -16.32 -14.69
CA SER A 68 12.09 -17.46 -14.03
C SER A 68 13.27 -17.10 -13.13
N ASP A 69 14.05 -16.07 -13.48
CA ASP A 69 15.25 -15.66 -12.75
C ASP A 69 14.99 -14.50 -11.77
N GLY A 70 15.84 -14.41 -10.75
CA GLY A 70 15.73 -13.45 -9.67
C GLY A 70 16.00 -12.01 -10.10
N SER A 71 16.92 -11.80 -11.05
CA SER A 71 17.26 -10.45 -11.52
C SER A 71 16.09 -9.81 -12.26
N SER A 72 15.42 -10.56 -13.14
CA SER A 72 14.20 -10.16 -13.81
C SER A 72 13.06 -9.93 -12.81
N ALA A 73 12.94 -10.77 -11.79
CA ALA A 73 11.92 -10.60 -10.74
C ALA A 73 12.11 -9.30 -9.95
N VAL A 74 13.36 -8.93 -9.61
CA VAL A 74 13.71 -7.65 -8.99
C VAL A 74 13.31 -6.48 -9.89
N ILE A 75 13.63 -6.55 -11.18
CA ILE A 75 13.25 -5.51 -12.15
C ILE A 75 11.73 -5.36 -12.23
N VAL A 76 11.00 -6.47 -12.37
CA VAL A 76 9.52 -6.46 -12.46
C VAL A 76 8.91 -5.87 -11.18
N ALA A 77 9.38 -6.28 -10.00
CA ALA A 77 8.91 -5.74 -8.73
C ALA A 77 9.18 -4.23 -8.62
N THR A 78 10.38 -3.77 -8.95
CA THR A 78 10.75 -2.35 -8.91
C THR A 78 9.94 -1.50 -9.90
N LEU A 79 9.70 -2.00 -11.12
CA LEU A 79 8.86 -1.32 -12.11
C LEU A 79 7.40 -1.25 -11.66
N LEU A 80 6.87 -2.32 -11.07
CA LEU A 80 5.52 -2.36 -10.52
C LEU A 80 5.36 -1.36 -9.36
N GLN A 81 6.29 -1.34 -8.42
CA GLN A 81 6.34 -0.39 -7.31
C GLN A 81 6.37 1.06 -7.82
N THR A 82 7.26 1.36 -8.75
CA THR A 82 7.42 2.71 -9.34
C THR A 82 6.16 3.14 -10.09
N SER A 83 5.53 2.22 -10.82
CA SER A 83 4.28 2.49 -11.56
C SER A 83 3.11 2.75 -10.61
N LEU A 84 2.96 1.93 -9.56
CA LEU A 84 1.93 2.13 -8.54
C LEU A 84 2.11 3.44 -7.79
N ALA A 85 3.35 3.79 -7.44
CA ALA A 85 3.65 5.08 -6.83
C ALA A 85 3.32 6.23 -7.77
N LEU A 86 3.70 6.16 -9.05
CA LEU A 86 3.35 7.19 -10.03
C LEU A 86 1.83 7.38 -10.11
N LEU A 87 1.07 6.28 -10.23
CA LEU A 87 -0.39 6.32 -10.27
C LEU A 87 -0.98 6.92 -8.99
N LEU A 88 -0.45 6.57 -7.81
CA LEU A 88 -0.87 7.19 -6.55
C LEU A 88 -0.69 8.71 -6.57
N PHE A 89 0.51 9.17 -6.92
CA PHE A 89 0.82 10.60 -7.01
C PHE A 89 -0.06 11.32 -8.03
N LEU A 90 -0.33 10.70 -9.18
CA LEU A 90 -1.22 11.24 -10.20
C LEU A 90 -2.68 11.34 -9.72
N PHE A 91 -3.23 10.30 -9.11
CA PHE A 91 -4.60 10.32 -8.60
C PHE A 91 -4.78 11.33 -7.46
N VAL A 92 -3.86 11.36 -6.50
CA VAL A 92 -3.91 12.33 -5.39
C VAL A 92 -3.71 13.76 -5.90
N GLY A 93 -2.77 13.97 -6.83
CA GLY A 93 -2.57 15.26 -7.47
C GLY A 93 -3.83 15.73 -8.21
N ALA A 94 -4.48 14.85 -8.96
CA ALA A 94 -5.73 15.16 -9.65
C ALA A 94 -6.87 15.49 -8.68
N LEU A 95 -7.02 14.74 -7.58
CA LEU A 95 -7.99 15.01 -6.51
C LEU A 95 -7.76 16.39 -5.86
N TYR A 96 -6.49 16.73 -5.58
CA TYR A 96 -6.13 18.04 -5.04
C TYR A 96 -6.48 19.17 -6.01
N LEU A 97 -6.15 19.02 -7.30
CA LEU A 97 -6.45 20.02 -8.33
C LEU A 97 -7.95 20.22 -8.56
N GLN A 98 -8.78 19.24 -8.24
CA GLN A 98 -10.25 19.32 -8.33
C GLN A 98 -10.93 19.76 -7.02
N SER A 99 -10.14 20.07 -6.00
CA SER A 99 -10.62 20.54 -4.69
C SER A 99 -10.33 22.03 -4.49
N ASP A 100 -10.97 22.62 -3.48
CA ASP A 100 -10.64 23.99 -3.07
C ASP A 100 -9.23 24.03 -2.49
N ARG A 101 -8.36 24.84 -3.11
CA ARG A 101 -6.94 24.93 -2.78
C ARG A 101 -6.76 25.81 -1.54
N THR A 102 -7.04 25.26 -0.38
CA THR A 102 -6.81 25.90 0.92
C THR A 102 -5.46 25.47 1.50
N PRO A 103 -4.87 26.26 2.42
CA PRO A 103 -3.65 25.85 3.14
C PRO A 103 -3.78 24.48 3.81
N ALA A 104 -4.96 24.14 4.33
CA ALA A 104 -5.21 22.83 4.94
C ALA A 104 -5.02 21.67 3.94
N TRP A 105 -5.48 21.83 2.70
CA TRP A 105 -5.27 20.82 1.66
C TRP A 105 -3.80 20.67 1.26
N ILE A 106 -3.04 21.78 1.22
CA ILE A 106 -1.60 21.74 0.98
C ILE A 106 -0.89 20.99 2.11
N MET A 107 -1.24 21.32 3.36
CA MET A 107 -0.68 20.66 4.55
C MET A 107 -0.99 19.17 4.56
N LEU A 108 -2.18 18.77 4.13
CA LEU A 108 -2.57 17.35 4.04
C LEU A 108 -1.77 16.62 2.97
N VAL A 109 -1.72 17.16 1.75
CA VAL A 109 -1.04 16.52 0.60
C VAL A 109 0.47 16.47 0.80
N LEU A 110 1.06 17.54 1.34
CA LEU A 110 2.49 17.63 1.65
C LEU A 110 2.79 17.31 3.12
N SER A 111 1.93 16.52 3.78
CA SER A 111 2.20 16.05 5.13
C SER A 111 3.29 14.98 5.12
N PRO A 112 4.29 15.05 6.02
CA PRO A 112 5.24 13.95 6.28
C PRO A 112 4.55 12.62 6.64
N ALA A 113 3.32 12.66 7.14
CA ALA A 113 2.53 11.47 7.48
C ALA A 113 1.67 10.94 6.32
N PHE A 114 1.72 11.57 5.15
CA PHE A 114 0.97 11.14 3.96
C PHE A 114 1.91 10.87 2.78
N LEU A 115 1.84 11.64 1.68
CA LEU A 115 2.66 11.33 0.49
C LEU A 115 4.14 11.64 0.67
N LEU A 116 4.50 12.58 1.55
CA LEU A 116 5.92 12.83 1.85
C LEU A 116 6.55 11.74 2.71
N PHE A 117 5.76 10.86 3.33
CA PHE A 117 6.30 9.71 4.06
C PHE A 117 7.18 8.84 3.14
N LEU A 118 6.72 8.60 1.91
CA LEU A 118 7.40 7.72 0.95
C LEU A 118 8.83 8.16 0.58
N PRO A 119 9.12 9.44 0.26
CA PRO A 119 10.48 9.90 0.03
C PRO A 119 11.27 10.20 1.31
N LEU A 120 10.62 10.50 2.43
CA LEU A 120 11.32 10.87 3.68
C LEU A 120 11.81 9.65 4.46
N ASP A 121 11.12 8.51 4.35
CA ASP A 121 11.54 7.24 4.92
C ASP A 121 11.88 6.25 3.80
N THR A 122 13.17 6.21 3.44
CA THR A 122 13.66 5.35 2.37
C THR A 122 13.60 3.87 2.72
N LEU A 123 13.45 3.49 3.98
CA LEU A 123 13.32 2.08 4.40
C LEU A 123 11.86 1.62 4.34
N ALA A 124 10.92 2.50 4.64
CA ALA A 124 9.48 2.22 4.58
C ALA A 124 8.84 2.49 3.19
N ASN A 125 9.62 2.99 2.24
CA ASN A 125 9.25 3.22 0.84
C ASN A 125 8.93 1.90 0.08
N ALA A 126 8.02 1.98 -0.90
CA ALA A 126 7.74 0.94 -1.90
C ALA A 126 7.35 -0.43 -1.34
N ARG A 127 6.69 -0.38 -0.20
CA ARG A 127 6.03 -1.52 0.40
C ARG A 127 4.69 -1.78 -0.30
N LYS A 128 4.09 -2.95 -0.08
CA LYS A 128 2.86 -3.39 -0.78
C LYS A 128 1.62 -2.53 -0.50
N GLU A 129 1.67 -1.67 0.51
CA GLU A 129 0.69 -0.64 0.84
C GLU A 129 0.34 0.24 -0.35
N LEU A 130 1.30 0.46 -1.26
CA LEU A 130 1.05 1.15 -2.53
C LEU A 130 -0.12 0.55 -3.31
N ILE A 131 -0.31 -0.77 -3.29
CA ILE A 131 -1.38 -1.43 -4.04
C ILE A 131 -2.76 -0.94 -3.57
N ALA A 132 -3.01 -1.02 -2.26
CA ALA A 132 -4.30 -0.63 -1.68
C ALA A 132 -4.50 0.90 -1.72
N LEU A 133 -3.45 1.68 -1.46
CA LEU A 133 -3.52 3.14 -1.53
C LEU A 133 -3.81 3.64 -2.94
N THR A 134 -3.16 3.07 -3.97
CA THR A 134 -3.42 3.42 -5.37
C THR A 134 -4.84 3.02 -5.79
N ALA A 135 -5.29 1.83 -5.38
CA ALA A 135 -6.66 1.38 -5.63
C ALA A 135 -7.70 2.32 -5.00
N LEU A 136 -7.49 2.74 -3.75
CA LEU A 136 -8.38 3.66 -3.04
C LEU A 136 -8.37 5.05 -3.68
N ALA A 137 -7.20 5.58 -4.02
CA ALA A 137 -7.05 6.87 -4.69
C ALA A 137 -7.74 6.87 -6.07
N GLY A 138 -7.59 5.81 -6.85
CA GLY A 138 -8.28 5.64 -8.13
C GLY A 138 -9.81 5.54 -7.99
N ALA A 139 -10.30 4.83 -6.99
CA ALA A 139 -11.72 4.77 -6.67
C ALA A 139 -12.28 6.14 -6.26
N ALA A 140 -11.57 6.86 -5.38
CA ALA A 140 -11.94 8.21 -4.95
C ALA A 140 -11.93 9.21 -6.12
N TYR A 141 -10.94 9.12 -7.00
CA TYR A 141 -10.88 9.92 -8.22
C TYR A 141 -12.07 9.64 -9.16
N SER A 142 -12.41 8.37 -9.35
CA SER A 142 -13.57 7.96 -10.15
C SER A 142 -14.89 8.45 -9.54
N TYR A 143 -15.02 8.44 -8.21
CA TYR A 143 -16.15 9.06 -7.51
C TYR A 143 -16.27 10.55 -7.83
N ARG A 144 -15.15 11.29 -7.79
CA ARG A 144 -15.12 12.71 -8.13
C ARG A 144 -15.58 12.99 -9.58
N LEU A 145 -15.31 12.06 -10.50
CA LEU A 145 -15.76 12.11 -11.89
C LEU A 145 -17.22 11.65 -12.10
N GLY A 146 -17.96 11.32 -11.04
CA GLY A 146 -19.32 10.80 -11.13
C GLY A 146 -19.41 9.34 -11.62
N ARG A 147 -18.30 8.60 -11.60
CA ARG A 147 -18.17 7.20 -12.08
C ARG A 147 -17.78 6.24 -10.96
N ALA A 148 -18.29 6.47 -9.75
CA ALA A 148 -17.91 5.72 -8.55
C ALA A 148 -18.05 4.20 -8.70
N ASN A 149 -19.16 3.72 -9.28
CA ASN A 149 -19.39 2.28 -9.44
C ASN A 149 -18.29 1.62 -10.29
N VAL A 150 -17.96 2.23 -11.43
CA VAL A 150 -16.89 1.74 -12.31
C VAL A 150 -15.54 1.79 -11.60
N GLY A 151 -15.24 2.90 -10.91
CA GLY A 151 -13.99 3.05 -10.15
C GLY A 151 -13.80 2.01 -9.06
N LEU A 152 -14.85 1.71 -8.30
CA LEU A 152 -14.82 0.71 -7.23
C LEU A 152 -14.63 -0.71 -7.80
N TRP A 153 -15.30 -1.06 -8.91
CA TRP A 153 -15.05 -2.35 -9.57
C TRP A 153 -13.66 -2.45 -10.18
N LEU A 154 -13.09 -1.37 -10.72
CA LEU A 154 -11.71 -1.36 -11.21
C LEU A 154 -10.67 -1.41 -10.07
N ALA A 155 -10.99 -0.84 -8.91
CA ALA A 155 -10.14 -0.90 -7.73
C ALA A 155 -10.15 -2.27 -7.04
N PHE A 156 -11.23 -3.05 -7.19
CA PHE A 156 -11.40 -4.33 -6.51
C PHE A 156 -10.29 -5.35 -6.82
N PRO A 157 -9.84 -5.59 -8.07
CA PRO A 157 -8.73 -6.49 -8.34
C PRO A 157 -7.42 -6.10 -7.63
N LEU A 158 -7.10 -4.80 -7.58
CA LEU A 158 -5.93 -4.32 -6.86
C LEU A 158 -6.08 -4.52 -5.36
N PHE A 159 -7.26 -4.22 -4.81
CA PHE A 159 -7.55 -4.50 -3.39
C PHE A 159 -7.40 -5.98 -3.07
N LEU A 160 -7.97 -6.86 -3.90
CA LEU A 160 -7.90 -8.32 -3.75
C LEU A 160 -6.44 -8.80 -3.77
N VAL A 161 -5.66 -8.42 -4.79
CA VAL A 161 -4.23 -8.76 -4.87
C VAL A 161 -3.49 -8.21 -3.64
N GLY A 162 -3.78 -6.97 -3.25
CA GLY A 162 -3.20 -6.33 -2.08
C GLY A 162 -3.41 -7.15 -0.80
N VAL A 163 -4.65 -7.43 -0.42
CA VAL A 163 -4.95 -8.10 0.87
C VAL A 163 -4.46 -9.55 0.93
N PHE A 164 -4.38 -10.26 -0.20
CA PHE A 164 -3.79 -11.60 -0.25
C PHE A 164 -2.25 -11.60 -0.32
N SER A 165 -1.66 -10.48 -0.74
CA SER A 165 -0.20 -10.30 -0.78
C SER A 165 0.36 -9.64 0.48
N HIS A 166 -0.48 -8.96 1.26
CA HIS A 166 -0.12 -8.34 2.52
C HIS A 166 -1.36 -8.16 3.41
N GLU A 167 -1.45 -8.96 4.47
CA GLU A 167 -2.62 -9.03 5.35
C GLU A 167 -2.90 -7.70 6.08
N GLY A 168 -1.87 -6.88 6.31
CA GLY A 168 -2.01 -5.55 6.92
C GLY A 168 -2.92 -4.60 6.12
N LEU A 169 -3.09 -4.85 4.82
CA LEU A 169 -3.93 -4.01 3.95
C LEU A 169 -5.42 -4.15 4.22
N ILE A 170 -5.83 -5.13 5.02
CA ILE A 170 -7.20 -5.23 5.56
C ILE A 170 -7.61 -3.95 6.28
N VAL A 171 -6.66 -3.22 6.90
CA VAL A 171 -6.92 -1.94 7.58
C VAL A 171 -7.47 -0.87 6.63
N THR A 172 -7.28 -1.01 5.31
CA THR A 172 -7.87 -0.09 4.31
C THR A 172 -9.33 -0.42 3.95
N ALA A 173 -9.85 -1.59 4.34
CA ALA A 173 -11.21 -2.02 4.00
C ALA A 173 -12.31 -1.05 4.49
N PRO A 174 -12.24 -0.46 5.71
CA PRO A 174 -13.21 0.54 6.15
C PRO A 174 -13.29 1.77 5.25
N ALA A 175 -12.16 2.19 4.64
CA ALA A 175 -12.14 3.33 3.73
C ALA A 175 -12.88 3.02 2.41
N PHE A 176 -12.70 1.80 1.87
CA PHE A 176 -13.49 1.33 0.73
C PHE A 176 -14.97 1.21 1.08
N ALA A 177 -15.31 0.64 2.25
CA ALA A 177 -16.69 0.52 2.70
C ALA A 177 -17.36 1.90 2.84
N PHE A 178 -16.65 2.89 3.39
CA PHE A 178 -17.12 4.27 3.48
C PHE A 178 -17.38 4.87 2.09
N LEU A 179 -16.45 4.69 1.15
CA LEU A 179 -16.62 5.20 -0.22
C LEU A 179 -17.80 4.51 -0.94
N ILE A 180 -17.95 3.19 -0.80
CA ILE A 180 -19.09 2.44 -1.35
C ILE A 180 -20.41 2.96 -0.78
N TRP A 181 -20.48 3.12 0.56
CA TRP A 181 -21.69 3.56 1.25
C TRP A 181 -22.12 4.97 0.87
N THR A 182 -21.15 5.87 0.68
CA THR A 182 -21.42 7.28 0.35
C THR A 182 -21.67 7.51 -1.13
N ALA A 183 -21.00 6.75 -2.01
CA ALA A 183 -21.01 7.02 -3.45
C ALA A 183 -22.02 6.18 -4.25
N ILE A 184 -22.51 5.05 -3.71
CA ILE A 184 -23.33 4.09 -4.44
C ILE A 184 -24.74 4.00 -3.83
N PRO A 185 -25.82 4.03 -4.65
CA PRO A 185 -27.17 3.78 -4.15
C PRO A 185 -27.27 2.44 -3.43
N ARG A 186 -28.09 2.38 -2.36
CA ARG A 186 -28.17 1.25 -1.43
C ARG A 186 -28.28 -0.14 -2.09
N ARG A 187 -29.02 -0.27 -3.21
CA ARG A 187 -29.15 -1.54 -3.95
C ARG A 187 -27.84 -1.96 -4.65
N GLY A 188 -27.08 -1.01 -5.19
CA GLY A 188 -25.81 -1.28 -5.86
C GLY A 188 -24.61 -1.40 -4.92
N ALA A 189 -24.74 -0.92 -3.68
CA ALA A 189 -23.66 -0.95 -2.69
C ALA A 189 -23.39 -2.38 -2.17
N TRP A 190 -24.44 -3.21 -2.01
CA TRP A 190 -24.32 -4.54 -1.41
C TRP A 190 -23.37 -5.49 -2.16
N PRO A 191 -23.43 -5.65 -3.50
CA PRO A 191 -22.48 -6.50 -4.22
C PRO A 191 -21.02 -6.08 -4.00
N LEU A 192 -20.73 -4.78 -3.96
CA LEU A 192 -19.40 -4.26 -3.67
C LEU A 192 -18.99 -4.54 -2.22
N LEU A 193 -19.86 -4.25 -1.24
CA LEU A 193 -19.58 -4.55 0.17
C LEU A 193 -19.32 -6.04 0.40
N ILE A 194 -20.09 -6.92 -0.24
CA ILE A 194 -19.90 -8.38 -0.17
C ILE A 194 -18.57 -8.76 -0.81
N ALA A 195 -18.24 -8.23 -2.00
CA ALA A 195 -16.99 -8.56 -2.70
C ALA A 195 -15.75 -8.15 -1.87
N TYR A 196 -15.70 -6.89 -1.42
CA TYR A 196 -14.61 -6.39 -0.58
C TYR A 196 -14.55 -7.12 0.77
N GLY A 197 -15.71 -7.33 1.41
CA GLY A 197 -15.80 -8.06 2.68
C GLY A 197 -15.34 -9.51 2.56
N ALA A 198 -15.72 -10.21 1.49
CA ALA A 198 -15.27 -11.57 1.22
C ALA A 198 -13.76 -11.65 0.98
N ALA A 199 -13.17 -10.70 0.25
CA ALA A 199 -11.72 -10.62 0.07
C ALA A 199 -10.98 -10.39 1.40
N THR A 200 -11.49 -9.49 2.25
CA THR A 200 -10.96 -9.24 3.59
C THR A 200 -11.05 -10.48 4.49
N LEU A 201 -12.21 -11.14 4.54
CA LEU A 201 -12.39 -12.34 5.37
C LEU A 201 -11.55 -13.51 4.84
N GLY A 202 -11.47 -13.67 3.51
CA GLY A 202 -10.67 -14.72 2.87
C GLY A 202 -9.17 -14.55 3.12
N SER A 203 -8.65 -13.32 3.02
CA SER A 203 -7.25 -13.03 3.34
C SER A 203 -6.94 -13.22 4.83
N LEU A 204 -7.82 -12.79 5.73
CA LEU A 204 -7.68 -13.04 7.17
C LEU A 204 -7.67 -14.55 7.48
N PHE A 205 -8.60 -15.30 6.89
CA PHE A 205 -8.68 -16.75 7.03
C PHE A 205 -7.39 -17.43 6.57
N LEU A 206 -6.86 -17.03 5.41
CA LEU A 206 -5.56 -17.52 4.94
C LEU A 206 -4.43 -17.16 5.90
N ALA A 207 -4.40 -15.93 6.42
CA ALA A 207 -3.36 -15.49 7.36
C ALA A 207 -3.35 -16.28 8.68
N VAL A 208 -4.52 -16.70 9.14
CA VAL A 208 -4.68 -17.53 10.36
C VAL A 208 -4.32 -18.99 10.10
N LEU A 209 -4.76 -19.57 8.98
CA LEU A 209 -4.51 -20.99 8.69
C LEU A 209 -3.12 -21.26 8.13
N ARG A 210 -2.55 -20.30 7.42
CA ARG A 210 -1.24 -20.38 6.75
C ARG A 210 -0.34 -19.20 7.14
N PRO A 211 0.00 -19.07 8.43
CA PRO A 211 0.86 -17.99 8.91
C PRO A 211 2.29 -18.08 8.35
N GLY A 212 2.69 -19.21 7.76
CA GLY A 212 4.09 -19.47 7.47
C GLY A 212 4.83 -19.95 8.72
N GLY A 213 6.16 -19.97 8.66
CA GLY A 213 7.02 -20.44 9.74
C GLY A 213 8.45 -20.67 9.25
N ALA A 214 9.36 -21.02 10.16
CA ALA A 214 10.78 -21.20 9.83
C ALA A 214 11.02 -22.21 8.69
N SER A 215 10.27 -23.31 8.66
CA SER A 215 10.36 -24.30 7.56
C SER A 215 9.91 -23.70 6.22
N ALA A 216 8.84 -22.90 6.19
CA ALA A 216 8.39 -22.24 4.97
C ALA A 216 9.41 -21.20 4.47
N VAL A 217 10.03 -20.45 5.39
CA VAL A 217 11.12 -19.52 5.09
C VAL A 217 12.29 -20.25 4.44
N GLY A 218 12.68 -21.42 4.96
CA GLY A 218 13.74 -22.23 4.38
C GLY A 218 13.43 -22.65 2.93
N THR A 219 12.25 -23.20 2.68
CA THR A 219 11.84 -23.63 1.32
C THR A 219 11.73 -22.46 0.34
N ILE A 220 11.21 -21.30 0.77
CA ILE A 220 11.16 -20.09 -0.07
C ILE A 220 12.56 -19.56 -0.33
N CYS A 221 13.46 -19.60 0.66
CA CYS A 221 14.85 -19.21 0.48
C CYS A 221 15.55 -20.12 -0.53
N GLU A 222 15.34 -21.44 -0.49
CA GLU A 222 15.85 -22.37 -1.50
C GLU A 222 15.32 -22.03 -2.91
N SER A 223 14.03 -21.69 -3.05
CA SER A 223 13.44 -21.18 -4.30
C SER A 223 14.18 -19.91 -4.78
N TRP A 224 14.39 -18.94 -3.90
CA TRP A 224 15.11 -17.70 -4.21
C TRP A 224 16.55 -17.93 -4.64
N THR A 225 17.32 -18.72 -3.89
CA THR A 225 18.72 -19.03 -4.20
C THR A 225 18.83 -19.79 -5.53
N SER A 226 17.91 -20.71 -5.82
CA SER A 226 17.88 -21.41 -7.11
C SER A 226 17.66 -20.48 -8.31
N ARG A 227 17.11 -19.28 -8.07
CA ARG A 227 16.85 -18.24 -9.06
C ARG A 227 17.91 -17.11 -9.03
N GLY A 228 18.93 -17.21 -8.17
CA GLY A 228 19.99 -16.22 -8.05
C GLY A 228 19.71 -15.05 -7.07
N ILE A 229 18.82 -15.24 -6.09
CA ILE A 229 18.63 -14.31 -4.96
C ILE A 229 19.20 -14.99 -3.71
N ASP A 230 20.36 -14.52 -3.26
CA ASP A 230 21.10 -15.16 -2.15
C ASP A 230 20.74 -14.57 -0.76
N ASP A 231 20.06 -13.42 -0.70
CA ASP A 231 19.70 -12.76 0.55
C ASP A 231 18.26 -13.09 0.96
N CYS A 232 18.11 -13.94 1.98
CA CYS A 232 16.83 -14.35 2.56
C CYS A 232 16.45 -13.60 3.84
N SER A 233 17.09 -12.45 4.10
CA SER A 233 16.83 -11.61 5.27
C SER A 233 15.59 -10.73 5.11
N GLY A 234 15.42 -9.75 6.01
CA GLY A 234 14.36 -8.76 5.94
C GLY A 234 12.95 -9.34 6.01
N SER A 235 12.11 -9.02 5.03
CA SER A 235 10.70 -9.39 5.03
C SER A 235 10.46 -10.90 5.04
N LEU A 236 11.28 -11.69 4.35
CA LEU A 236 11.15 -13.14 4.32
C LEU A 236 11.43 -13.75 5.70
N SER A 237 12.48 -13.31 6.40
CA SER A 237 12.80 -13.84 7.73
C SER A 237 11.71 -13.54 8.75
N THR A 238 11.01 -12.40 8.63
CA THR A 238 9.88 -12.07 9.52
C THR A 238 8.68 -13.01 9.35
N LEU A 239 8.52 -13.66 8.20
CA LEU A 239 7.47 -14.67 8.00
C LEU A 239 7.64 -15.87 8.95
N GLY A 240 8.89 -16.17 9.32
CA GLY A 240 9.24 -17.27 10.22
C GLY A 240 9.05 -16.96 11.70
N VAL A 241 8.82 -15.70 12.07
CA VAL A 241 8.69 -15.29 13.48
C VAL A 241 7.31 -15.69 14.02
N PRO A 242 7.24 -16.45 15.14
CA PRO A 242 5.97 -16.82 15.75
C PRO A 242 5.17 -15.61 16.23
N LEU A 243 3.84 -15.71 16.19
CA LEU A 243 2.93 -14.64 16.63
C LEU A 243 3.22 -14.21 18.07
N GLU A 244 3.44 -15.16 18.98
CA GLU A 244 3.71 -14.90 20.39
C GLU A 244 4.93 -14.00 20.59
N VAL A 245 6.02 -14.28 19.86
CA VAL A 245 7.25 -13.48 19.92
C VAL A 245 6.96 -12.06 19.43
N MET A 246 6.25 -11.91 18.32
CA MET A 246 5.91 -10.60 17.76
C MET A 246 4.97 -9.80 18.67
N THR A 247 3.98 -10.46 19.30
CA THR A 247 3.07 -9.82 20.26
C THR A 247 3.79 -9.40 21.53
N ASN A 248 4.72 -10.22 22.03
CA ASN A 248 5.51 -9.89 23.20
C ASN A 248 6.44 -8.70 22.92
N HIS A 249 7.09 -8.68 21.75
CA HIS A 249 7.89 -7.54 21.32
C HIS A 249 7.05 -6.27 21.18
N LEU A 250 5.86 -6.37 20.56
CA LEU A 250 4.92 -5.25 20.46
C LEU A 250 4.55 -4.71 21.85
N TRP A 251 4.07 -5.55 22.76
CA TRP A 251 3.56 -5.12 24.05
C TRP A 251 4.62 -4.57 24.99
N ASN A 252 5.79 -5.21 25.02
CA ASN A 252 6.81 -4.90 26.02
C ASN A 252 7.81 -3.84 25.53
N GLU A 253 8.07 -3.73 24.23
CA GLU A 253 9.10 -2.84 23.69
C GLU A 253 8.51 -1.66 22.91
N LEU A 254 7.51 -1.92 22.06
CA LEU A 254 6.97 -0.90 21.17
C LEU A 254 5.84 -0.09 21.83
N PHE A 255 4.84 -0.75 22.42
CA PHE A 255 3.60 -0.12 22.90
C PHE A 255 3.80 1.02 23.92
N PRO A 256 4.75 0.93 24.88
CA PRO A 256 5.04 2.05 25.79
C PRO A 256 5.58 3.30 25.09
N THR A 257 6.17 3.15 23.90
CA THR A 257 6.70 4.25 23.10
C THR A 257 5.63 4.82 22.16
N TYR A 258 4.76 3.96 21.61
CA TYR A 258 3.78 4.34 20.60
C TYR A 258 2.36 4.65 21.15
N TRP A 259 2.13 4.63 22.47
CA TRP A 259 0.81 4.96 23.06
C TRP A 259 0.26 6.31 22.58
N ILE A 260 1.14 7.28 22.33
CA ILE A 260 0.78 8.61 21.87
C ILE A 260 0.09 8.60 20.50
N TYR A 261 0.28 7.56 19.69
CA TYR A 261 -0.38 7.41 18.39
C TYR A 261 -1.85 6.96 18.50
N LEU A 262 -2.30 6.46 19.66
CA LEU A 262 -3.72 6.19 19.89
C LEU A 262 -4.55 7.48 19.90
N PHE A 263 -3.96 8.60 20.33
CA PHE A 263 -4.63 9.90 20.33
C PHE A 263 -4.96 10.40 18.91
N PRO A 264 -4.00 10.55 17.97
CA PRO A 264 -4.30 10.91 16.59
C PRO A 264 -5.14 9.85 15.88
N ALA A 265 -5.01 8.56 16.22
CA ALA A 265 -5.92 7.52 15.71
C ALA A 265 -7.38 7.78 16.13
N GLY A 266 -7.62 8.12 17.41
CA GLY A 266 -8.93 8.51 17.90
C GLY A 266 -9.47 9.77 17.20
N LEU A 267 -8.62 10.78 17.02
CA LEU A 267 -9.00 12.01 16.28
C LEU A 267 -9.34 11.72 14.82
N ALA A 268 -8.64 10.79 14.16
CA ALA A 268 -8.87 10.43 12.76
C ALA A 268 -10.25 9.77 12.54
N VAL A 269 -10.86 9.21 13.58
CA VAL A 269 -12.18 8.58 13.52
C VAL A 269 -13.32 9.61 13.66
N ILE A 270 -13.08 10.76 14.29
CA ILE A 270 -14.11 11.80 14.52
C ILE A 270 -14.89 12.19 13.25
N PRO A 271 -14.25 12.43 12.09
CA PRO A 271 -14.98 12.80 10.87
C PRO A 271 -16.00 11.76 10.40
N LEU A 272 -15.83 10.47 10.71
CA LEU A 272 -16.78 9.42 10.35
C LEU A 272 -18.13 9.57 11.07
N PHE A 273 -18.14 10.25 12.23
CA PHE A 273 -19.34 10.50 13.02
C PHE A 273 -19.82 11.96 12.95
N ALA A 274 -18.90 12.90 12.70
CA ALA A 274 -19.18 14.34 12.72
C ALA A 274 -19.69 14.90 11.37
N VAL A 275 -19.45 14.23 10.24
CA VAL A 275 -19.82 14.73 8.89
C VAL A 275 -21.17 14.16 8.42
N ARG A 276 -22.15 14.04 9.33
CA ARG A 276 -23.54 13.76 8.96
C ARG A 276 -24.29 15.05 8.62
#